data_AF-A0A2V9U8S1-F1
#
_entry.id   AF-A0A2V9U8S1-F1
#
_cell.length_a   1.000
_cell.length_b   1.000
_cell.length_c   1.000
_cell.angle_alpha   90.00
_cell.angle_beta   90.00
_cell.angle_gamma   90.00
#
_symmetry.space_group_name_H-M   'P 1'
#
loop_
_entity.id
_entity.type
_entity.pdbx_description
1 polymer ?
#
loop_
_entity_poly.entity_id
_entity_poly.type
_entity_poly.pdbx_seq_one_letter_code
_entity_poly.pdbx_strand_id
1 'polypeptide(L)'
;MKFASVKVILIMTALTILGLYALDYWKNPQLWHRGAVAMESPEGGPRLILWMNHLCCTGCLDDVRKALAGTPGVDLEKATGPKELLTQAAANMENATLPDYGNAVTLPISELDKLDLVKVDRALRDKGFVAGRMELSGIPHFRLEAALDHLCCGMCDRSISERMSFLKAKGQGGQLKWIESVSVQHEKKTVVAYARFLEAGKTDDVAEFLSGLNFLGFEPQSLRIETAEHMEHPPLQAPVAPNGTGGQGPGD
;
A
#
# COMPACT_ATOMS: atom_id res chain seq x y z
N MET A 1 36.19 34.44 17.71
CA MET A 1 35.53 33.34 16.97
C MET A 1 35.86 33.53 15.49
N LYS A 2 36.45 32.53 14.81
CA LYS A 2 36.74 32.62 13.37
C LYS A 2 35.50 32.13 12.62
N PHE A 3 34.78 33.06 12.00
CA PHE A 3 33.65 32.72 11.13
C PHE A 3 34.17 32.02 9.87
N ALA A 4 33.48 30.97 9.43
CA ALA A 4 33.78 30.34 8.14
C ALA A 4 33.66 31.39 7.03
N SER A 5 34.63 31.44 6.11
CA SER A 5 34.57 32.40 5.01
C SER A 5 33.35 32.11 4.14
N VAL A 6 32.74 33.15 3.56
CA VAL A 6 31.56 33.03 2.69
C VAL A 6 31.77 32.01 1.56
N LYS A 7 33.00 31.89 1.04
CA LYS A 7 33.36 30.87 0.05
C LYS A 7 33.23 29.45 0.59
N VAL A 8 33.66 29.19 1.83
CA VAL A 8 33.55 27.88 2.47
C VAL A 8 32.08 27.53 2.72
N ILE A 9 31.26 28.50 3.14
CA ILE A 9 29.82 28.31 3.34
C ILE A 9 29.14 27.93 2.02
N LEU A 10 29.41 28.67 0.94
CA LEU A 10 28.82 28.38 -0.38
C LEU A 10 29.19 27.01 -0.92
N ILE A 11 30.46 26.60 -0.79
CA ILE A 11 30.92 25.28 -1.23
C ILE A 11 30.23 24.17 -0.43
N MET A 12 30.15 24.32 0.89
CA MET A 12 29.47 23.34 1.76
C MET A 12 27.98 23.22 1.45
N THR A 13 27.30 24.34 1.20
CA THR A 13 25.88 24.34 0.82
C THR A 13 25.68 23.65 -0.52
N ALA A 14 26.50 23.96 -1.54
CA ALA A 14 26.41 23.33 -2.84
C ALA A 14 26.64 21.81 -2.78
N LEU A 15 27.67 21.37 -2.04
CA LEU A 15 27.95 19.94 -1.82
C LEU A 15 26.82 19.24 -1.07
N THR A 16 26.20 19.92 -0.10
CA THR A 16 25.07 19.35 0.66
C THR A 16 23.85 19.21 -0.22
N ILE A 17 23.53 20.22 -1.04
CA ILE A 17 22.40 20.15 -2.00
C ILE A 17 22.64 19.03 -3.02
N LEU A 18 23.84 18.94 -3.61
CA LEU A 18 24.18 17.87 -4.55
C LEU A 18 24.14 16.49 -3.90
N GLY A 19 24.64 16.36 -2.67
CA GLY A 19 24.62 15.11 -1.91
C GLY A 19 23.20 14.67 -1.58
N LEU A 20 22.35 15.59 -1.12
CA LEU A 20 20.93 15.31 -0.86
C LEU A 20 20.17 14.97 -2.14
N TYR A 21 20.43 15.68 -3.24
CA TYR A 21 19.83 15.39 -4.53
C TYR A 21 20.26 14.02 -5.07
N ALA A 22 21.54 13.66 -4.95
CA ALA A 22 22.02 12.35 -5.37
C ALA A 22 21.46 11.22 -4.49
N LEU A 23 21.36 11.44 -3.17
CA LEU A 23 20.71 10.52 -2.26
C LEU A 23 19.23 10.36 -2.59
N ASP A 24 18.52 11.46 -2.85
CA ASP A 24 17.13 11.47 -3.25
C ASP A 24 16.94 10.71 -4.57
N TYR A 25 17.71 11.06 -5.61
CA TYR A 25 17.70 10.39 -6.91
C TYR A 25 18.03 8.89 -6.80
N TRP A 26 18.95 8.49 -5.92
CA TRP A 26 19.28 7.08 -5.71
C TRP A 26 18.22 6.32 -4.90
N LYS A 27 17.59 6.97 -3.91
CA LYS A 27 16.55 6.37 -3.07
C LYS A 27 15.17 6.41 -3.70
N ASN A 28 14.97 7.20 -4.75
CA ASN A 28 13.71 7.38 -5.46
C ASN A 28 13.88 7.04 -6.96
N PRO A 29 13.93 5.74 -7.31
CA PRO A 29 14.05 5.27 -8.70
C PRO A 29 12.96 5.83 -9.63
N GLN A 30 11.82 6.26 -9.09
CA GLN A 30 10.74 6.89 -9.86
C GLN A 30 11.17 8.18 -10.59
N LEU A 31 12.25 8.85 -10.15
CA LEU A 31 12.79 10.03 -10.84
C LEU A 31 13.56 9.68 -12.12
N TRP A 32 13.84 8.40 -12.36
CA TRP A 32 14.61 7.91 -13.51
C TRP A 32 13.74 7.73 -14.75
N HIS A 33 12.42 7.61 -14.55
CA HIS A 33 11.47 7.33 -15.62
C HIS A 33 10.91 8.64 -16.20
N ARG A 34 11.62 9.21 -17.19
CA ARG A 34 11.03 10.19 -18.10
C ARG A 34 10.08 9.45 -19.06
N GLY A 35 8.78 9.52 -18.77
CA GLY A 35 7.73 9.18 -19.75
C GLY A 35 7.62 7.70 -20.13
N ALA A 36 7.65 6.79 -19.15
CA ALA A 36 7.39 5.38 -19.40
C ALA A 36 5.88 5.09 -19.37
N VAL A 37 5.32 5.00 -20.57
CA VAL A 37 4.07 4.30 -20.90
C VAL A 37 4.05 2.94 -20.19
N ALA A 38 2.87 2.54 -19.70
CA ALA A 38 2.59 1.26 -19.04
C ALA A 38 3.45 0.12 -19.60
N MET A 39 4.55 -0.19 -18.92
CA MET A 39 5.38 -1.33 -19.27
C MET A 39 4.70 -2.58 -18.71
N GLU A 40 4.26 -3.44 -19.62
CA GLU A 40 3.69 -4.75 -19.32
C GLU A 40 4.64 -5.52 -18.39
N SER A 41 4.10 -5.97 -17.26
CA SER A 41 4.79 -6.94 -16.40
C SER A 41 5.11 -8.19 -17.21
N PRO A 42 6.33 -8.75 -17.13
CA PRO A 42 6.75 -9.94 -17.88
C PRO A 42 5.89 -11.19 -17.61
N GLU A 43 5.03 -11.16 -16.59
CA GLU A 43 4.11 -12.25 -16.26
C GLU A 43 2.66 -12.06 -16.74
N GLY A 44 2.28 -10.94 -17.37
CA GLY A 44 0.91 -10.77 -17.91
C GLY A 44 -0.11 -10.36 -16.85
N GLY A 45 -0.51 -9.09 -16.93
CA GLY A 45 -1.66 -8.50 -16.27
C GLY A 45 -1.56 -8.26 -14.75
N PRO A 46 -2.53 -7.53 -14.17
CA PRO A 46 -2.64 -7.31 -12.73
C PRO A 46 -2.96 -8.61 -11.97
N ARG A 47 -2.37 -8.77 -10.78
CA ARG A 47 -2.58 -9.96 -9.93
C ARG A 47 -2.60 -9.61 -8.45
N LEU A 48 -3.35 -10.40 -7.69
CA LEU A 48 -3.39 -10.38 -6.24
C LEU A 48 -2.82 -11.70 -5.70
N ILE A 49 -1.79 -11.63 -4.86
CA ILE A 49 -1.12 -12.78 -4.26
C ILE A 49 -1.51 -12.82 -2.78
N LEU A 50 -2.22 -13.86 -2.37
CA LEU A 50 -2.68 -14.05 -1.00
C LEU A 50 -1.74 -15.01 -0.29
N TRP A 51 -0.96 -14.51 0.66
CA TRP A 51 -0.06 -15.32 1.46
C TRP A 51 -0.75 -15.86 2.70
N MET A 52 -0.70 -17.16 2.90
CA MET A 52 -1.38 -17.86 3.98
C MET A 52 -0.39 -18.75 4.73
N ASN A 53 -0.38 -18.60 6.06
CA ASN A 53 0.59 -19.30 6.90
C ASN A 53 0.27 -20.78 7.10
N HIS A 54 -0.99 -21.20 6.91
CA HIS A 54 -1.47 -22.57 7.19
C HIS A 54 -2.16 -23.22 5.99
N LEU A 55 -1.84 -22.78 4.77
CA LEU A 55 -2.31 -23.42 3.54
C LEU A 55 -1.48 -24.68 3.26
N CYS A 56 -1.74 -25.76 4.00
CA CYS A 56 -0.87 -26.95 4.04
C CYS A 56 -1.38 -28.13 3.18
N CYS A 57 -2.66 -28.14 2.82
CA CYS A 57 -3.26 -29.24 2.06
C CYS A 57 -4.23 -28.77 0.98
N THR A 58 -4.53 -29.66 0.04
CA THR A 58 -5.47 -29.40 -1.07
C THR A 58 -6.87 -29.02 -0.56
N GLY A 59 -7.32 -29.59 0.56
CA GLY A 59 -8.61 -29.24 1.16
C GLY A 59 -8.68 -27.77 1.61
N CYS A 60 -7.61 -27.24 2.22
CA CYS A 60 -7.55 -25.83 2.58
C CYS A 60 -7.56 -24.93 1.33
N LEU A 61 -6.86 -25.33 0.26
CA LEU A 61 -6.87 -24.59 -1.01
C LEU A 61 -8.26 -24.57 -1.64
N ASP A 62 -8.98 -25.70 -1.60
CA ASP A 62 -10.34 -25.78 -2.13
C ASP A 62 -11.30 -24.89 -1.33
N ASP A 63 -11.16 -24.83 -0.02
CA ASP A 63 -11.99 -23.95 0.81
C ASP A 63 -11.68 -22.47 0.60
N VAL A 64 -10.41 -22.10 0.35
CA VAL A 64 -10.03 -20.75 -0.08
C VAL A 64 -10.66 -20.41 -1.43
N ARG A 65 -10.61 -21.31 -2.40
CA ARG A 65 -11.25 -21.10 -3.72
C ARG A 65 -12.76 -20.92 -3.58
N LYS A 66 -13.42 -21.72 -2.72
CA LYS A 66 -14.85 -21.54 -2.41
C LYS A 66 -15.14 -20.23 -1.71
N ALA A 67 -14.27 -19.79 -0.79
CA ALA A 67 -14.41 -18.51 -0.11
C ALA A 67 -14.44 -17.35 -1.11
N LEU A 68 -13.54 -17.41 -2.10
CA LEU A 68 -13.38 -16.36 -3.09
C LEU A 68 -14.34 -16.45 -4.27
N ALA A 69 -15.12 -17.54 -4.41
CA ALA A 69 -15.99 -17.80 -5.56
C ALA A 69 -17.01 -16.68 -5.87
N GLY A 70 -17.40 -15.91 -4.86
CA GLY A 70 -18.31 -14.76 -5.00
C GLY A 70 -17.61 -13.40 -5.09
N THR A 71 -16.28 -13.35 -5.07
CA THR A 71 -15.53 -12.10 -5.04
C THR A 71 -15.38 -11.56 -6.45
N PRO A 72 -15.93 -10.36 -6.74
CA PRO A 72 -15.81 -9.77 -8.06
C PRO A 72 -14.38 -9.30 -8.34
N GLY A 73 -13.98 -9.31 -9.61
CA GLY A 73 -12.70 -8.77 -10.08
C GLY A 73 -11.52 -9.76 -10.06
N VAL A 74 -11.68 -10.96 -9.51
CA VAL A 74 -10.64 -12.03 -9.58
C VAL A 74 -11.04 -13.15 -10.54
N ASP A 75 -10.05 -13.71 -11.25
CA ASP A 75 -10.21 -14.89 -12.11
C ASP A 75 -9.77 -16.14 -11.36
N LEU A 76 -10.73 -16.86 -10.78
CA LEU A 76 -10.46 -18.08 -10.03
C LEU A 76 -10.16 -19.29 -10.91
N GLU A 77 -10.61 -19.30 -12.16
CA GLU A 77 -10.32 -20.40 -13.08
C GLU A 77 -8.83 -20.41 -13.43
N LYS A 78 -8.22 -19.22 -13.52
CA LYS A 78 -6.78 -19.05 -13.73
C LYS A 78 -5.97 -18.90 -12.44
N ALA A 79 -6.61 -19.03 -11.28
CA ALA A 79 -5.91 -18.95 -10.00
C ALA A 79 -4.93 -20.12 -9.82
N THR A 80 -3.69 -19.79 -9.49
CA THR A 80 -2.64 -20.77 -9.21
C THR A 80 -2.43 -20.88 -7.71
N GLY A 81 -2.33 -22.12 -7.21
CA GLY A 81 -2.01 -22.42 -5.83
C GLY A 81 -0.57 -22.86 -5.65
N PRO A 82 -0.15 -23.12 -4.41
CA PRO A 82 1.16 -23.69 -4.12
C PRO A 82 1.32 -25.05 -4.81
N LYS A 83 2.53 -25.33 -5.32
CA LYS A 83 2.82 -26.58 -6.04
C LYS A 83 2.94 -27.78 -5.10
N GLU A 84 3.33 -27.55 -3.86
CA GLU A 84 3.67 -28.60 -2.88
C GLU A 84 2.64 -28.63 -1.74
N LEU A 85 1.39 -28.94 -2.07
CA LEU A 85 0.35 -29.20 -1.08
C LEU A 85 0.19 -30.70 -0.85
N LEU A 86 0.05 -31.07 0.42
CA LEU A 86 -0.34 -32.42 0.79
C LEU A 86 -1.80 -32.67 0.38
N THR A 87 -2.14 -33.90 0.03
CA THR A 87 -3.56 -34.30 0.02
C THR A 87 -4.07 -34.30 1.46
N GLN A 88 -5.39 -34.15 1.64
CA GLN A 88 -5.98 -34.20 2.99
C GLN A 88 -5.68 -35.52 3.71
N ALA A 89 -5.72 -36.65 2.98
CA ALA A 89 -5.37 -37.95 3.55
C ALA A 89 -3.90 -38.00 4.01
N ALA A 90 -2.99 -37.42 3.22
CA ALA A 90 -1.58 -37.38 3.59
C ALA A 90 -1.31 -36.45 4.79
N ALA A 91 -2.01 -35.31 4.87
CA ALA A 91 -1.89 -34.35 5.95
C ALA A 91 -2.40 -34.91 7.31
N ASN A 92 -3.32 -35.87 7.29
CA ASN A 92 -3.86 -36.51 8.50
C ASN A 92 -2.97 -37.64 9.04
N MET A 93 -1.86 -37.98 8.36
CA MET A 93 -0.92 -38.97 8.87
C MET A 93 -0.07 -38.35 9.99
N GLU A 94 0.13 -39.09 11.08
CA GLU A 94 0.86 -38.63 12.28
C GLU A 94 2.32 -38.21 11.99
N ASN A 95 2.90 -38.72 10.91
CA ASN A 95 4.27 -38.43 10.47
C ASN A 95 4.36 -37.45 9.28
N ALA A 96 3.29 -36.72 8.95
CA ALA A 96 3.31 -35.76 7.85
C ALA A 96 4.29 -34.62 8.14
N THR A 97 5.23 -34.38 7.24
CA THR A 97 6.12 -33.22 7.30
C THR A 97 5.32 -31.96 6.98
N LEU A 98 5.45 -30.94 7.82
CA LEU A 98 4.86 -29.64 7.54
C LEU A 98 5.45 -29.09 6.23
N PRO A 99 4.61 -28.65 5.28
CA PRO A 99 5.10 -27.94 4.10
C PRO A 99 5.74 -26.61 4.53
N ASP A 100 6.51 -26.01 3.62
CA ASP A 100 7.16 -24.72 3.87
C ASP A 100 6.14 -23.65 4.32
N TYR A 101 6.60 -22.82 5.27
CA TYR A 101 5.79 -21.76 5.83
C TYR A 101 5.58 -20.63 4.81
N GLY A 102 4.35 -20.13 4.69
CA GLY A 102 4.03 -19.03 3.77
C GLY A 102 3.70 -19.50 2.38
N ASN A 103 2.62 -20.26 2.24
CA ASN A 103 2.09 -20.68 0.94
C ASN A 103 1.19 -19.59 0.36
N ALA A 104 1.27 -19.38 -0.96
CA ALA A 104 0.55 -18.31 -1.63
C ALA A 104 -0.46 -18.83 -2.66
N VAL A 105 -1.60 -18.15 -2.76
CA VAL A 105 -2.55 -18.28 -3.87
C VAL A 105 -2.43 -17.04 -4.74
N THR A 106 -2.07 -17.24 -6.00
CA THR A 106 -1.95 -16.14 -6.98
C THR A 106 -3.23 -16.07 -7.79
N LEU A 107 -3.90 -14.94 -7.70
CA LEU A 107 -5.18 -14.63 -8.35
C LEU A 107 -4.94 -13.59 -9.45
N PRO A 108 -5.12 -13.93 -10.73
CA PRO A 108 -5.22 -12.91 -11.77
C PRO A 108 -6.43 -12.01 -11.51
N ILE A 109 -6.27 -10.71 -11.74
CA ILE A 109 -7.36 -9.73 -11.62
C ILE A 109 -7.94 -9.51 -13.01
N SER A 110 -9.21 -9.84 -13.18
CA SER A 110 -9.94 -9.69 -14.45
C SER A 110 -10.57 -8.30 -14.61
N GLU A 111 -11.09 -7.74 -13.52
CA GLU A 111 -11.81 -6.46 -13.49
C GLU A 111 -11.38 -5.67 -12.25
N LEU A 112 -10.38 -4.79 -12.43
CA LEU A 112 -9.73 -4.08 -11.33
C LEU A 112 -10.69 -3.13 -10.58
N ASP A 113 -11.59 -2.47 -11.32
CA ASP A 113 -12.60 -1.52 -10.82
C ASP A 113 -13.64 -2.18 -9.90
N LYS A 114 -13.85 -3.49 -10.04
CA LYS A 114 -14.79 -4.26 -9.23
C LYS A 114 -14.14 -4.90 -8.01
N LEU A 115 -12.81 -4.97 -7.96
CA LEU A 115 -12.09 -5.61 -6.88
C LEU A 115 -12.15 -4.76 -5.60
N ASP A 116 -12.58 -5.39 -4.51
CA ASP A 116 -12.60 -4.79 -3.18
C ASP A 116 -11.84 -5.68 -2.20
N LEU A 117 -10.68 -5.20 -1.76
CA LEU A 117 -9.74 -5.95 -0.93
C LEU A 117 -10.28 -6.23 0.48
N VAL A 118 -11.20 -5.38 0.99
CA VAL A 118 -11.89 -5.67 2.26
C VAL A 118 -12.85 -6.84 2.09
N LYS A 119 -13.53 -6.94 0.94
CA LYS A 119 -14.42 -8.08 0.65
C LYS A 119 -13.64 -9.38 0.47
N VAL A 120 -12.45 -9.31 -0.13
CA VAL A 120 -11.52 -10.46 -0.20
C VAL A 120 -11.16 -10.93 1.21
N ASP A 121 -10.65 -10.03 2.07
CA ASP A 121 -10.26 -10.37 3.45
C ASP A 121 -11.45 -10.92 4.25
N ARG A 122 -12.63 -10.31 4.14
CA ARG A 122 -13.85 -10.77 4.81
C ARG A 122 -14.30 -12.15 4.34
N ALA A 123 -14.30 -12.39 3.02
CA ALA A 123 -14.68 -13.68 2.46
C ALA A 123 -13.78 -14.82 2.98
N LEU A 124 -12.48 -14.56 3.14
CA LEU A 124 -11.54 -15.50 3.74
C LEU A 124 -11.85 -15.71 5.23
N ARG A 125 -12.07 -14.63 6.00
CA ARG A 125 -12.36 -14.69 7.43
C ARG A 125 -13.65 -15.42 7.76
N ASP A 126 -14.68 -15.27 6.94
CA ASP A 126 -15.95 -15.99 7.07
C ASP A 126 -15.78 -17.52 6.94
N LYS A 127 -14.64 -17.97 6.38
CA LYS A 127 -14.22 -19.38 6.30
C LYS A 127 -13.11 -19.76 7.28
N GLY A 128 -12.74 -18.86 8.20
CA GLY A 128 -11.70 -19.10 9.20
C GLY A 128 -10.28 -18.86 8.69
N PHE A 129 -10.12 -18.26 7.51
CA PHE A 129 -8.82 -17.96 6.93
C PHE A 129 -8.41 -16.51 7.13
N VAL A 130 -7.10 -16.27 7.22
CA VAL A 130 -6.52 -14.92 7.22
C VAL A 130 -5.33 -14.92 6.27
N ALA A 131 -5.34 -14.00 5.30
CA ALA A 131 -4.17 -13.71 4.50
C ALA A 131 -3.18 -12.90 5.36
N GLY A 132 -1.99 -13.45 5.62
CA GLY A 132 -0.94 -12.75 6.36
C GLY A 132 -0.34 -11.59 5.57
N ARG A 133 -0.40 -11.66 4.24
CA ARG A 133 -0.08 -10.59 3.30
C ARG A 133 -1.04 -10.65 2.11
N MET A 134 -1.36 -9.49 1.56
CA MET A 134 -2.10 -9.37 0.29
C MET A 134 -1.24 -8.53 -0.64
N GLU A 135 -0.56 -9.18 -1.56
CA GLU A 135 0.44 -8.55 -2.42
C GLU A 135 -0.14 -8.24 -3.80
N LEU A 136 -0.14 -6.97 -4.18
CA LEU A 136 -0.57 -6.50 -5.49
C LEU A 136 0.63 -6.46 -6.43
N SER A 137 0.45 -6.95 -7.65
CA SER A 137 1.50 -6.95 -8.69
C SER A 137 0.94 -6.53 -10.05
N GLY A 138 1.81 -6.03 -10.93
CA GLY A 138 1.46 -5.77 -12.33
C GLY A 138 0.66 -4.49 -12.58
N ILE A 139 0.56 -3.61 -11.58
CA ILE A 139 -0.04 -2.28 -11.70
C ILE A 139 1.04 -1.24 -11.35
N PRO A 140 1.66 -0.58 -12.34
CA PRO A 140 2.79 0.32 -12.09
C PRO A 140 2.41 1.59 -11.30
N HIS A 141 1.21 2.12 -11.53
CA HIS A 141 0.71 3.33 -10.90
C HIS A 141 -0.70 3.09 -10.38
N PHE A 142 -0.87 3.17 -9.06
CA PHE A 142 -2.18 3.05 -8.43
C PHE A 142 -2.27 3.89 -7.16
N ARG A 143 -3.51 4.10 -6.71
CA ARG A 143 -3.82 4.53 -5.34
C ARG A 143 -4.84 3.58 -4.75
N LEU A 144 -4.82 3.46 -3.43
CA LEU A 144 -5.85 2.76 -2.69
C LEU A 144 -6.86 3.75 -2.12
N GLU A 145 -8.14 3.46 -2.30
CA GLU A 145 -9.23 4.23 -1.71
C GLU A 145 -9.96 3.39 -0.66
N ALA A 146 -9.80 3.78 0.60
CA ALA A 146 -10.46 3.17 1.74
C ALA A 146 -11.69 3.99 2.14
N ALA A 147 -12.89 3.42 2.06
CA ALA A 147 -14.10 4.06 2.55
C ALA A 147 -14.26 3.81 4.05
N LEU A 148 -14.43 4.88 4.83
CA LEU A 148 -14.59 4.83 6.28
C LEU A 148 -15.95 5.43 6.69
N ASP A 149 -16.66 4.82 7.62
CA ASP A 149 -17.91 5.43 8.13
C ASP A 149 -17.65 6.64 9.05
N HIS A 150 -16.56 6.56 9.81
CA HIS A 150 -16.28 7.37 10.99
C HIS A 150 -15.16 8.40 10.77
N LEU A 151 -15.27 9.17 9.68
CA LEU A 151 -14.52 10.42 9.50
C LEU A 151 -15.38 11.60 9.96
N CYS A 152 -15.57 11.72 11.27
CA CYS A 152 -16.60 12.60 11.84
C CYS A 152 -16.16 14.05 12.02
N CYS A 153 -14.86 14.33 12.10
CA CYS A 153 -14.34 15.69 12.25
C CYS A 153 -12.86 15.78 11.82
N GLY A 154 -12.33 17.00 11.72
CA GLY A 154 -10.92 17.25 11.36
C GLY A 154 -9.88 16.68 12.35
N MET A 155 -10.28 16.19 13.52
CA MET A 155 -9.39 15.39 14.38
C MET A 155 -9.13 14.00 13.81
N CYS A 156 -10.14 13.36 13.19
CA CYS A 156 -9.98 12.07 12.51
C CYS A 156 -9.01 12.22 11.34
N ASP A 157 -9.17 13.29 10.55
CA ASP A 157 -8.33 13.59 9.40
C ASP A 157 -6.86 13.75 9.82
N ARG A 158 -6.60 14.63 10.79
CA ARG A 158 -5.25 14.85 11.33
C ARG A 158 -4.65 13.59 11.95
N SER A 159 -5.45 12.84 12.72
CA SER A 159 -5.03 11.59 13.34
C SER A 159 -4.56 10.58 12.29
N ILE A 160 -5.32 10.42 11.20
CA ILE A 160 -4.94 9.52 10.11
C ILE A 160 -3.66 10.01 9.42
N SER A 161 -3.61 11.27 9.00
CA SER A 161 -2.44 11.82 8.31
C SER A 161 -1.15 11.73 9.14
N GLU A 162 -1.20 12.14 10.41
CA GLU A 162 -0.02 12.14 11.30
C GLU A 162 0.38 10.72 11.70
N ARG A 163 -0.57 9.89 12.11
CA ARG A 163 -0.25 8.56 12.64
C ARG A 163 0.12 7.58 11.53
N MET A 164 -0.46 7.69 10.34
CA MET A 164 -0.04 6.88 9.20
C MET A 164 1.39 7.25 8.76
N SER A 165 1.72 8.54 8.77
CA SER A 165 3.09 9.00 8.54
C SER A 165 4.06 8.47 9.60
N PHE A 166 3.65 8.43 10.86
CA PHE A 166 4.43 7.82 11.94
C PHE A 166 4.62 6.31 11.74
N LEU A 167 3.56 5.57 11.37
CA LEU A 167 3.64 4.14 11.09
C LEU A 167 4.62 3.86 9.94
N LYS A 168 4.55 4.64 8.85
CA LYS A 168 5.50 4.56 7.73
C LYS A 168 6.94 4.85 8.15
N ALA A 169 7.16 5.81 9.06
CA ALA A 169 8.49 6.14 9.56
C ALA A 169 9.06 5.05 10.50
N LYS A 170 8.21 4.44 11.33
CA LYS A 170 8.60 3.42 12.32
C LYS A 170 8.61 1.98 11.76
N GLY A 171 7.95 1.74 10.63
CA GLY A 171 7.74 0.42 10.04
C GLY A 171 9.02 -0.42 9.98
N GLN A 172 9.02 -1.57 10.65
CA GLN A 172 10.10 -2.55 10.56
C GLN A 172 10.07 -3.20 9.16
N GLY A 173 11.24 -3.58 8.63
CA GLY A 173 11.32 -4.34 7.37
C GLY A 173 10.89 -3.60 6.10
N GLY A 174 10.49 -2.32 6.18
CA GLY A 174 10.01 -1.56 5.03
C GLY A 174 8.49 -1.43 4.91
N GLN A 175 7.75 -1.82 5.95
CA GLN A 175 6.29 -1.69 6.01
C GLN A 175 5.82 -0.26 5.65
N LEU A 176 4.80 -0.15 4.80
CA LEU A 176 4.20 1.08 4.29
C LEU A 176 5.16 2.00 3.50
N LYS A 177 6.42 1.60 3.24
CA LYS A 177 7.36 2.46 2.50
C LYS A 177 7.03 2.60 1.02
N TRP A 178 6.26 1.66 0.48
CA TRP A 178 5.70 1.74 -0.87
C TRP A 178 4.62 2.82 -0.99
N ILE A 179 4.02 3.28 0.12
CA ILE A 179 3.08 4.40 0.09
C ILE A 179 3.86 5.70 0.01
N GLU A 180 3.61 6.52 -1.00
CA GLU A 180 4.19 7.85 -1.14
C GLU A 180 3.57 8.82 -0.12
N SER A 181 2.25 8.97 -0.16
CA SER A 181 1.51 9.89 0.68
C SER A 181 0.11 9.35 1.00
N VAL A 182 -0.50 9.89 2.05
CA VAL A 182 -1.87 9.58 2.45
C VAL A 182 -2.64 10.87 2.59
N SER A 183 -3.81 10.93 1.94
CA SER A 183 -4.75 12.05 2.06
C SER A 183 -6.08 11.56 2.61
N VAL A 184 -6.82 12.47 3.24
CA VAL A 184 -8.17 12.22 3.72
C VAL A 184 -9.11 13.15 2.96
N GLN A 185 -10.10 12.56 2.29
CA GLN A 185 -11.21 13.26 1.66
C GLN A 185 -12.40 13.18 2.62
N HIS A 186 -12.48 14.14 3.53
CA HIS A 186 -13.44 14.15 4.63
C HIS A 186 -14.90 14.06 4.14
N GLU A 187 -15.23 14.83 3.10
CA GLU A 187 -16.57 14.94 2.54
C GLU A 187 -17.04 13.64 1.88
N LYS A 188 -16.11 12.89 1.28
CA LYS A 188 -16.38 11.58 0.67
C LYS A 188 -16.24 10.43 1.67
N LYS A 189 -15.77 10.74 2.88
CA LYS A 189 -15.33 9.78 3.89
C LYS A 189 -14.36 8.72 3.36
N THR A 190 -13.37 9.17 2.60
CA THR A 190 -12.37 8.31 1.96
C THR A 190 -10.97 8.65 2.45
N VAL A 191 -10.18 7.64 2.78
CA VAL A 191 -8.73 7.78 2.95
C VAL A 191 -8.06 7.25 1.69
N VAL A 192 -7.18 8.05 1.11
CA VAL A 192 -6.49 7.71 -0.13
C VAL A 192 -5.00 7.53 0.16
N ALA A 193 -4.47 6.35 -0.16
CA ALA A 193 -3.04 6.07 -0.13
C ALA A 193 -2.49 6.06 -1.56
N TYR A 194 -1.61 7.00 -1.88
CA TYR A 194 -0.94 7.06 -3.17
C TYR A 194 0.27 6.12 -3.13
N ALA A 195 0.28 5.12 -4.00
CA ALA A 195 1.41 4.19 -4.11
C ALA A 195 2.56 4.87 -4.87
N ARG A 196 3.79 4.52 -4.49
CA ARG A 196 4.97 4.77 -5.32
C ARG A 196 4.88 3.91 -6.58
N PHE A 197 5.70 4.26 -7.57
CA PHE A 197 5.84 3.43 -8.76
C PHE A 197 6.26 2.01 -8.38
N LEU A 198 5.47 1.03 -8.84
CA LEU A 198 5.78 -0.37 -8.66
C LEU A 198 6.61 -0.88 -9.83
N GLU A 199 7.87 -1.25 -9.57
CA GLU A 199 8.75 -1.82 -10.58
C GLU A 199 8.21 -3.17 -11.11
N ALA A 200 8.49 -3.47 -12.37
CA ALA A 200 8.08 -4.73 -12.97
C ALA A 200 8.65 -5.94 -12.18
N GLY A 201 7.78 -6.90 -11.87
CA GLY A 201 8.13 -8.08 -11.07
C GLY A 201 8.24 -7.83 -9.56
N LYS A 202 7.93 -6.62 -9.08
CA LYS A 202 7.76 -6.32 -7.65
C LYS A 202 6.30 -6.41 -7.24
N THR A 203 6.10 -6.47 -5.92
CA THR A 203 4.79 -6.52 -5.29
C THR A 203 4.72 -5.52 -4.14
N ASP A 204 3.53 -4.98 -3.89
CA ASP A 204 3.22 -4.15 -2.73
C ASP A 204 2.20 -4.87 -1.83
N ASP A 205 2.51 -5.01 -0.54
CA ASP A 205 1.58 -5.60 0.42
C ASP A 205 0.51 -4.58 0.84
N VAL A 206 -0.63 -4.63 0.16
CA VAL A 206 -1.76 -3.73 0.38
C VAL A 206 -2.49 -4.03 1.70
N ALA A 207 -2.27 -5.21 2.31
CA ALA A 207 -2.78 -5.51 3.64
C ALA A 207 -2.11 -4.64 4.73
N GLU A 208 -0.92 -4.11 4.48
CA GLU A 208 -0.24 -3.22 5.41
C GLU A 208 -1.05 -1.93 5.64
N PHE A 209 -1.63 -1.37 4.57
CA PHE A 209 -2.44 -0.15 4.68
C PHE A 209 -3.73 -0.40 5.46
N LEU A 210 -4.42 -1.51 5.17
CA LEU A 210 -5.60 -1.95 5.92
C LEU A 210 -5.26 -2.16 7.41
N SER A 211 -4.15 -2.86 7.69
CA SER A 211 -3.67 -3.10 9.05
C SER A 211 -3.30 -1.80 9.77
N GLY A 212 -2.72 -0.84 9.03
CA GLY A 212 -2.44 0.50 9.52
C GLY A 212 -3.71 1.22 9.95
N LEU A 213 -4.76 1.23 9.11
CA LEU A 213 -6.05 1.85 9.47
C LEU A 213 -6.69 1.17 10.68
N ASN A 214 -6.69 -0.16 10.72
CA ASN A 214 -7.20 -0.93 11.86
C ASN A 214 -6.44 -0.62 13.16
N PHE A 215 -5.11 -0.49 13.09
CA PHE A 215 -4.28 -0.09 14.24
C PHE A 215 -4.65 1.30 14.76
N LEU A 216 -5.09 2.21 13.87
CA LEU A 216 -5.57 3.54 14.23
C LEU A 216 -7.02 3.53 14.75
N GLY A 217 -7.69 2.37 14.77
CA GLY A 217 -9.07 2.21 15.23
C GLY A 217 -10.13 2.46 14.16
N PHE A 218 -9.74 2.44 12.87
CA PHE A 218 -10.67 2.57 11.75
C PHE A 218 -10.80 1.24 11.02
N GLU A 219 -12.03 0.74 10.90
CA GLU A 219 -12.36 -0.42 10.09
C GLU A 219 -12.95 0.06 8.75
N PRO A 220 -12.23 -0.10 7.62
CA PRO A 220 -12.76 0.31 6.32
C PRO A 220 -13.88 -0.60 5.86
N GLN A 221 -14.92 -0.02 5.24
CA GLN A 221 -16.00 -0.78 4.61
C GLN A 221 -15.59 -1.38 3.25
N SER A 222 -14.68 -0.69 2.55
CA SER A 222 -14.15 -1.09 1.26
C SER A 222 -12.72 -0.60 1.09
N LEU A 223 -11.93 -1.31 0.31
CA LEU A 223 -10.60 -0.88 -0.11
C LEU A 223 -10.43 -1.19 -1.60
N ARG A 224 -10.48 -0.16 -2.43
CA ARG A 224 -10.43 -0.26 -3.91
C ARG A 224 -9.13 0.24 -4.47
N ILE A 225 -8.81 -0.22 -5.69
CA ILE A 225 -7.61 0.17 -6.43
C ILE A 225 -8.03 1.09 -7.57
N GLU A 226 -7.47 2.29 -7.61
CA GLU A 226 -7.71 3.27 -8.67
C GLU A 226 -6.43 3.50 -9.49
N THR A 227 -6.56 3.68 -10.80
CA THR A 227 -5.43 3.85 -11.75
C THR A 227 -5.52 5.17 -12.53
N ALA A 228 -4.50 5.46 -13.36
CA ALA A 228 -4.19 6.77 -13.92
C ALA A 228 -5.31 7.52 -14.66
N GLU A 229 -6.32 6.84 -15.24
CA GLU A 229 -7.45 7.53 -15.88
C GLU A 229 -8.32 8.34 -14.89
N HIS A 230 -8.16 8.10 -13.57
CA HIS A 230 -8.94 8.77 -12.51
C HIS A 230 -8.08 9.44 -11.42
N MET A 231 -6.78 9.66 -11.70
CA MET A 231 -5.86 10.26 -10.73
C MET A 231 -5.94 11.79 -10.67
N GLU A 232 -6.92 12.34 -9.95
CA GLU A 232 -6.81 13.71 -9.41
C GLU A 232 -5.73 13.72 -8.30
N HIS A 233 -4.59 14.36 -8.58
CA HIS A 233 -3.60 14.69 -7.56
C HIS A 233 -4.15 15.83 -6.70
N PRO A 234 -3.96 15.80 -5.36
CA PRO A 234 -4.31 16.95 -4.53
C PRO A 234 -3.48 18.15 -4.99
N PRO A 235 -4.07 19.35 -5.09
CA PRO A 235 -3.29 20.55 -5.37
C PRO A 235 -2.24 20.69 -4.28
N LEU A 236 -0.97 20.87 -4.69
CA LEU A 236 0.13 21.19 -3.79
C LEU A 236 -0.29 22.41 -2.95
N GLN A 237 -0.60 22.20 -1.67
CA GLN A 237 -0.85 23.31 -0.77
C GLN A 237 0.46 24.09 -0.64
N ALA A 238 0.46 25.33 -1.13
CA ALA A 238 1.58 26.24 -0.97
C ALA A 238 1.89 26.39 0.53
N PRO A 239 3.17 26.48 0.92
CA PRO A 239 3.54 26.67 2.32
C PRO A 239 2.85 27.92 2.86
N VAL A 240 2.12 27.76 3.97
CA VAL A 240 1.52 28.86 4.71
C VAL A 240 2.65 29.81 5.12
N ALA A 241 2.68 30.99 4.51
CA ALA A 241 3.63 32.04 4.89
C ALA A 241 3.41 32.36 6.39
N PRO A 242 4.47 32.55 7.17
CA PRO A 242 4.33 32.97 8.56
C PRO A 242 3.61 34.32 8.59
N ASN A 243 2.43 34.36 9.20
CA ASN A 243 1.67 35.60 9.38
C ASN A 243 2.57 36.64 10.04
N GLY A 244 2.84 37.70 9.29
CA GLY A 244 3.55 38.87 9.76
C GLY A 244 2.84 39.44 10.98
N THR A 245 3.64 39.71 12.01
CA THR A 245 3.33 40.48 13.21
C THR A 245 2.48 41.71 12.88
N GLY A 246 1.25 41.74 13.38
CA GLY A 246 0.41 42.93 13.39
C GLY A 246 1.06 44.04 14.22
N GLY A 247 1.47 45.12 13.56
CA GLY A 247 1.86 46.35 14.23
C GLY A 247 0.62 46.99 14.86
N GLN A 248 0.59 47.02 16.20
CA GLN A 248 -0.23 47.97 16.95
C GLN A 248 0.36 49.37 16.72
N GLY A 249 -0.37 50.24 16.02
CA GLY A 249 -0.12 51.68 16.12
C GLY A 249 -0.78 52.22 17.39
N PRO A 250 -0.16 53.15 18.13
CA PRO A 250 -0.83 53.81 19.23
C PRO A 250 -1.79 54.85 18.64
N GLY A 251 -3.04 54.80 19.09
CA GLY A 251 -3.95 55.93 18.96
C GLY A 251 -3.62 56.94 20.07
N ASP A 252 -3.33 58.15 19.65
CA ASP A 252 -3.78 59.43 20.22
C ASP A 252 -3.56 60.53 19.16
#